data_AF-A0A7T8JVI9-F1
#
_entry.id   AF-A0A7T8JVI9-F1
#
_cell.length_a   1.000
_cell.length_b   1.000
_cell.length_c   1.000
_cell.angle_alpha   90.00
_cell.angle_beta   90.00
_cell.angle_gamma   90.00
#
_symmetry.space_group_name_H-M   'P 1'
#
loop_
_entity.id
_entity.type
_entity.pdbx_description
1 polymer ?
#
loop_
_entity_poly.entity_id
_entity_poly.type
_entity_poly.pdbx_seq_one_letter_code
_entity_poly.pdbx_strand_id
1 'polypeptide(L)'
;KNQYSKIHAKKLIQIRDNCNYAVDLGRVLELVLVGVDGNDIMQGNKTLTLGLIWQLMRKYTLSLLAKLSQDGKPISEAQILSWANEKLAENDKNVRINSFQ
;
A
#
# COMPACT_ATOMS: atom_id res chain seq x y z
N LYS A 1 43.13 -0.90 8.83
CA LYS A 1 41.71 -0.55 8.52
C LYS A 1 40.81 -1.52 9.27
N ASN A 2 39.98 -1.02 10.20
CA ASN A 2 39.31 -1.78 11.27
C ASN A 2 38.21 -2.72 10.72
N GLN A 3 38.22 -4.01 11.09
CA GLN A 3 37.29 -5.04 10.60
C GLN A 3 35.82 -4.70 10.91
N TYR A 4 35.57 -4.09 12.07
CA TYR A 4 34.25 -3.62 12.50
C TYR A 4 33.64 -2.58 11.55
N SER A 5 34.44 -1.72 10.91
CA SER A 5 33.97 -0.72 9.94
C SER A 5 33.48 -1.36 8.64
N LYS A 6 34.11 -2.47 8.20
CA LYS A 6 33.68 -3.21 7.00
C LYS A 6 32.35 -3.92 7.20
N ILE A 7 32.14 -4.50 8.39
CA ILE A 7 30.88 -5.18 8.75
C ILE A 7 29.72 -4.18 8.77
N HIS A 8 29.94 -3.02 9.40
CA HIS A 8 28.94 -1.95 9.44
C HIS A 8 28.59 -1.43 8.02
N ALA A 9 29.60 -1.18 7.18
CA ALA A 9 29.37 -0.76 5.79
C ALA A 9 28.59 -1.81 4.98
N LYS A 10 28.92 -3.09 5.12
CA LYS A 10 28.19 -4.19 4.48
C LYS A 10 26.71 -4.21 4.90
N LYS A 11 26.43 -4.03 6.19
CA LYS A 11 25.06 -3.97 6.72
C LYS A 11 24.26 -2.82 6.09
N LEU A 12 24.85 -1.63 5.99
CA LEU A 12 24.16 -0.47 5.39
C LEU A 12 23.83 -0.68 3.91
N ILE A 13 24.77 -1.27 3.15
CA ILE A 13 24.54 -1.63 1.73
C ILE A 13 23.37 -2.62 1.62
N GLN A 14 23.36 -3.67 2.44
CA GLN A 14 22.29 -4.66 2.44
C GLN A 14 20.92 -4.06 2.76
N ILE A 15 20.83 -3.16 3.74
CA ILE A 15 19.57 -2.50 4.09
C ILE A 15 19.07 -1.67 2.90
N ARG A 16 19.95 -0.86 2.30
CA ARG A 16 19.62 -0.05 1.12
C ARG A 16 19.11 -0.93 -0.02
N ASP A 17 19.83 -2.00 -0.34
CA ASP A 17 19.49 -2.86 -1.47
C ASP A 17 18.14 -3.58 -1.23
N ASN A 18 17.86 -3.98 0.02
CA ASN A 18 16.53 -4.50 0.41
C ASN A 18 15.43 -3.46 0.23
N CYS A 19 15.67 -2.20 0.62
CA CYS A 19 14.69 -1.13 0.45
C CYS A 19 14.44 -0.81 -1.03
N ASN A 20 15.48 -0.80 -1.86
CA ASN A 20 15.33 -0.61 -3.31
C ASN A 20 14.48 -1.72 -3.92
N TYR A 21 14.78 -2.97 -3.55
CA TYR A 21 14.02 -4.12 -4.03
C TYR A 21 12.55 -4.08 -3.59
N ALA A 22 12.27 -3.64 -2.35
CA ALA A 22 10.90 -3.47 -1.87
C ALA A 22 10.12 -2.41 -2.70
N VAL A 23 10.77 -1.31 -3.07
CA VAL A 23 10.17 -0.28 -3.94
C VAL A 23 9.94 -0.82 -5.35
N ASP A 24 10.89 -1.57 -5.92
CA ASP A 24 10.73 -2.22 -7.23
C ASP A 24 9.56 -3.22 -7.25
N LEU A 25 9.44 -4.05 -6.21
CA LEU A 25 8.28 -4.93 -6.04
C LEU A 25 6.97 -4.14 -5.95
N GLY A 26 6.97 -3.00 -5.26
CA GLY A 26 5.82 -2.10 -5.22
C GLY A 26 5.42 -1.63 -6.62
N ARG A 27 6.38 -1.31 -7.50
CA ARG A 27 6.09 -0.93 -8.90
C ARG A 27 5.52 -2.09 -9.71
N VAL A 28 6.02 -3.32 -9.50
CA VAL A 28 5.46 -4.55 -10.11
C VAL A 28 4.03 -4.79 -9.64
N LEU A 29 3.75 -4.47 -8.37
CA LEU A 29 2.41 -4.45 -7.80
C LEU A 29 1.61 -3.20 -8.21
N GLU A 30 2.01 -2.47 -9.26
CA GLU A 30 1.30 -1.29 -9.78
C GLU A 30 0.98 -0.23 -8.71
N LEU A 31 1.80 -0.16 -7.66
CA LEU A 31 1.73 0.94 -6.70
C LEU A 31 2.31 2.20 -7.37
N VAL A 32 1.68 3.34 -7.11
CA VAL A 32 2.10 4.64 -7.61
C VAL A 32 3.24 5.17 -6.73
N LEU A 33 4.47 4.79 -7.08
CA LEU A 33 5.69 5.12 -6.32
C LEU A 33 6.57 6.15 -7.05
N VAL A 34 5.95 7.16 -7.68
CA VAL A 34 6.67 8.25 -8.34
C VAL A 34 7.42 9.07 -7.30
N GLY A 35 8.74 9.22 -7.48
CA GLY A 35 9.59 9.96 -6.55
C GLY A 35 9.85 9.26 -5.21
N VAL A 36 9.56 7.97 -5.09
CA VAL A 36 9.94 7.13 -3.94
C VAL A 36 11.14 6.27 -4.31
N ASP A 37 12.22 6.36 -3.53
CA ASP A 37 13.41 5.52 -3.66
C ASP A 37 13.60 4.67 -2.39
N GLY A 38 14.36 3.57 -2.48
CA GLY A 38 14.67 2.75 -1.31
C GLY A 38 15.50 3.50 -0.27
N ASN A 39 16.25 4.53 -0.68
CA ASN A 39 16.94 5.40 0.26
C ASN A 39 15.97 6.18 1.17
N ASP A 40 14.79 6.59 0.67
CA ASP A 40 13.78 7.26 1.49
C ASP A 40 13.28 6.36 2.61
N ILE A 41 13.07 5.08 2.28
CA ILE A 41 12.64 4.06 3.24
C ILE A 41 13.76 3.74 4.25
N MET A 42 14.99 3.56 3.76
CA MET A 42 16.16 3.30 4.60
C MET A 42 16.40 4.42 5.61
N GLN A 43 16.22 5.68 5.21
CA GLN A 43 16.39 6.86 6.07
C GLN A 43 15.18 7.13 6.97
N GLY A 44 14.07 6.38 6.81
CA GLY A 44 12.87 6.53 7.61
C GLY A 44 12.08 7.81 7.28
N ASN A 45 12.05 8.21 6.00
CA ASN A 45 11.18 9.29 5.53
C ASN A 45 9.71 8.92 5.82
N LYS A 46 9.13 9.55 6.84
CA LYS A 46 7.81 9.19 7.37
C LYS A 46 6.71 9.30 6.32
N THR A 47 6.71 10.37 5.53
CA THR A 47 5.68 10.62 4.52
C THR A 47 5.71 9.56 3.43
N LEU A 48 6.89 9.28 2.87
CA LEU A 48 7.03 8.31 1.79
C LEU A 48 6.82 6.87 2.27
N THR A 49 7.30 6.56 3.48
CA THR A 49 7.06 5.25 4.11
C THR A 49 5.56 5.03 4.35
N LEU A 50 4.84 6.01 4.93
CA LEU A 50 3.40 5.90 5.14
C LEU A 50 2.63 5.83 3.81
N GLY A 51 3.06 6.57 2.79
CA GLY A 51 2.48 6.49 1.44
C GLY A 51 2.57 5.09 0.86
N LEU A 52 3.73 4.44 0.95
CA LEU A 52 3.92 3.04 0.50
C LEU A 52 3.02 2.08 1.27
N ILE A 53 2.98 2.18 2.60
CA ILE A 53 2.17 1.30 3.46
C ILE A 53 0.67 1.48 3.19
N TRP A 54 0.21 2.73 3.01
CA TRP A 54 -1.18 3.02 2.67
C TRP A 54 -1.60 2.37 1.34
N GLN A 55 -0.75 2.48 0.31
CA GLN A 55 -1.03 1.85 -0.98
C GLN A 55 -1.05 0.32 -0.88
N LEU A 56 -0.14 -0.28 -0.11
CA LEU A 56 -0.12 -1.72 0.16
C LEU A 56 -1.40 -2.18 0.86
N MET A 57 -1.81 -1.48 1.92
CA MET A 57 -3.05 -1.76 2.64
C MET A 57 -4.25 -1.68 1.70
N ARG A 58 -4.35 -0.61 0.89
CA ARG A 58 -5.43 -0.45 -0.10
C ARG A 58 -5.46 -1.59 -1.10
N LYS A 59 -4.31 -1.95 -1.71
CA LYS A 59 -4.25 -3.04 -2.70
C LYS A 59 -4.59 -4.40 -2.08
N TYR A 60 -4.14 -4.67 -0.86
CA TYR A 60 -4.50 -5.89 -0.12
C TYR A 60 -5.99 -5.98 0.13
N THR A 61 -6.63 -4.93 0.65
CA THR A 61 -8.07 -4.92 0.91
C THR A 61 -8.88 -5.12 -0.37
N LEU A 62 -8.54 -4.44 -1.46
CA LEU A 62 -9.22 -4.62 -2.75
C LEU A 62 -9.02 -6.03 -3.32
N SER A 63 -7.82 -6.60 -3.18
CA SER A 63 -7.54 -7.98 -3.57
C SER A 63 -8.36 -8.99 -2.77
N LEU A 64 -8.48 -8.78 -1.46
CA LEU A 64 -9.27 -9.64 -0.59
C LEU A 64 -10.75 -9.59 -0.98
N LEU A 65 -11.30 -8.39 -1.18
CA LEU A 65 -12.70 -8.24 -1.59
C LEU A 65 -12.94 -8.88 -2.96
N ALA A 66 -12.03 -8.71 -3.93
CA ALA A 66 -12.14 -9.33 -5.25
C ALA A 66 -12.16 -10.87 -5.16
N LYS A 67 -11.35 -11.47 -4.28
CA LYS A 67 -11.34 -12.92 -4.04
C LYS A 67 -12.64 -13.44 -3.42
N LEU A 68 -13.33 -12.61 -2.65
CA LEU A 68 -14.62 -12.95 -2.03
C LEU A 68 -15.81 -12.70 -2.96
N SER A 69 -15.60 -11.96 -4.06
CA SER A 69 -16.62 -11.75 -5.09
C SER A 69 -16.84 -13.03 -5.91
N GLN A 70 -18.09 -13.35 -6.21
CA GLN A 70 -18.46 -14.52 -7.03
C GLN A 70 -17.82 -14.48 -8.42
N ASP A 71 -17.62 -13.27 -8.97
CA ASP A 71 -17.09 -13.06 -10.31
C ASP A 71 -15.55 -13.01 -10.34
N GLY A 72 -14.88 -12.92 -9.18
CA GLY A 72 -13.44 -12.70 -9.07
C GLY A 72 -12.93 -11.39 -9.69
N LYS A 73 -13.84 -10.49 -10.11
CA LYS A 73 -13.50 -9.24 -10.79
C LYS A 73 -12.87 -8.23 -9.82
N PRO A 74 -11.97 -7.37 -10.30
CA PRO A 74 -11.44 -6.27 -9.51
C PRO A 74 -12.56 -5.41 -8.94
N ILE A 75 -12.48 -5.11 -7.64
CA ILE A 75 -13.40 -4.21 -6.96
C ILE A 75 -12.81 -2.81 -6.92
N SER A 76 -13.62 -1.83 -7.26
CA SER A 76 -13.31 -0.40 -7.20
C SER A 76 -13.92 0.26 -5.96
N GLU A 77 -13.35 1.39 -5.52
CA GLU A 77 -13.89 2.15 -4.40
C GLU A 77 -15.34 2.62 -4.62
N ALA A 78 -15.71 2.93 -5.87
CA ALA A 78 -17.08 3.29 -6.23
C ALA A 78 -18.08 2.14 -5.94
N GLN A 79 -17.66 0.89 -6.18
CA GLN A 79 -18.49 -0.28 -5.84
C GLN A 79 -18.63 -0.45 -4.33
N ILE A 80 -17.58 -0.16 -3.55
CA ILE A 80 -17.64 -0.19 -2.08
C ILE A 80 -18.63 0.88 -1.57
N LEU A 81 -18.62 2.09 -2.14
CA LEU A 81 -19.57 3.15 -1.81
C LEU A 81 -21.01 2.79 -2.20
N SER A 82 -21.23 2.18 -3.37
CA SER A 82 -22.56 1.73 -3.78
C SER A 82 -23.11 0.70 -2.79
N TRP A 83 -22.31 -0.33 -2.51
CA TRP A 83 -22.66 -1.39 -1.56
C TRP A 83 -22.96 -0.84 -0.16
N ALA A 84 -22.16 0.11 0.34
CA ALA A 84 -22.39 0.71 1.66
C ALA A 84 -23.73 1.46 1.70
N ASN A 85 -24.06 2.22 0.65
CA ASN A 85 -25.32 2.96 0.57
C ASN A 85 -26.54 2.05 0.37
N GLU A 86 -26.41 0.99 -0.43
CA GLU A 86 -27.43 -0.06 -0.58
C GLU A 86 -27.73 -0.71 0.78
N LYS A 87 -26.69 -1.06 1.54
CA LYS A 87 -26.86 -1.63 2.89
C LYS A 87 -27.51 -0.67 3.88
N LEU A 88 -27.22 0.63 3.80
CA LEU A 88 -27.89 1.62 4.64
C LEU A 88 -29.38 1.75 4.30
N ALA A 89 -29.71 1.76 3.01
CA ALA A 89 -31.09 1.83 2.55
C ALA A 89 -31.90 0.58 2.93
N GLU A 90 -31.31 -0.61 2.82
CA GLU A 90 -31.93 -1.89 3.26
C GLU A 90 -32.25 -1.92 4.76
N ASN A 91 -31.60 -1.08 5.57
CA ASN A 91 -31.77 -1.00 7.02
C ASN A 91 -32.49 0.29 7.46
N ASP A 92 -33.29 0.89 6.56
CA ASP A 92 -34.10 2.09 6.79
C ASP A 92 -33.31 3.30 7.35
N LYS A 93 -32.02 3.40 7.02
CA LYS A 93 -31.20 4.56 7.39
C LYS A 93 -31.36 5.65 6.34
N ASN A 94 -31.88 6.81 6.75
CA ASN A 94 -31.98 8.00 5.89
C ASN A 94 -30.66 8.79 5.83
N VAL A 95 -29.53 8.09 5.68
CA VAL A 95 -28.19 8.67 5.59
C VAL A 95 -27.48 8.04 4.40
N ARG A 96 -26.76 8.87 3.63
CA ARG A 96 -26.00 8.44 2.47
C ARG A 96 -24.57 8.97 2.55
N ILE A 97 -23.62 8.16 2.11
CA ILE A 97 -22.20 8.50 2.05
C ILE A 97 -21.82 8.76 0.59
N ASN A 98 -21.24 9.93 0.30
CA ASN A 98 -20.84 10.31 -1.04
C ASN A 98 -19.35 10.03 -1.33
N SER A 99 -18.51 9.98 -0.29
CA SER A 99 -17.08 9.69 -0.41
C SER A 99 -16.49 9.17 0.92
N PHE A 100 -15.26 8.66 0.89
CA PHE A 100 -14.51 8.25 2.09
C PHE A 100 -13.60 9.36 2.65
N GLN A 101 -13.71 10.59 2.11
CA GLN A 101 -12.98 11.78 2.55
C GLN A 101 -13.85 12.64 3.48
#